data_AF-A0A2N2AC07-F1
#
_entry.id   AF-A0A2N2AC07-F1
#
_cell.length_a   1.000
_cell.length_b   1.000
_cell.length_c   1.000
_cell.angle_alpha   90.00
_cell.angle_beta   90.00
_cell.angle_gamma   90.00
#
_symmetry.space_group_name_H-M   'P 1'
#
loop_
_entity.id
_entity.type
_entity.pdbx_description
1 polymer ?
#
loop_
_entity_poly.entity_id
_entity_poly.type
_entity_poly.pdbx_seq_one_letter_code
_entity_poly.pdbx_strand_id
1 'polypeptide(L)' 'MKTEISTHLIEVDAQNGIPIEVRHGMGRQVGGWLVVWQDAPGAFYATNPDADSSRALMLTPTGSFRARIVLLS' A
#
# COMPACT_ATOMS: atom_id res chain seq x y z
N MET A 1 -16.63 5.80 13.01
CA MET A 1 -16.08 4.70 12.19
C MET A 1 -14.77 4.27 12.83
N LYS A 2 -14.60 3.02 13.25
CA LYS A 2 -13.33 2.54 13.84
C LYS A 2 -12.46 2.04 12.68
N THR A 3 -11.31 2.66 12.47
CA THR A 3 -10.30 2.17 11.51
C THR A 3 -9.74 0.86 12.04
N GLU A 4 -9.82 -0.19 11.22
CA GLU A 4 -9.21 -1.48 11.55
C GLU A 4 -7.88 -1.59 10.82
N ILE A 5 -6.81 -1.84 11.57
CA ILE A 5 -5.45 -1.99 11.04
C ILE A 5 -5.25 -3.48 10.74
N SER A 6 -4.93 -3.82 9.49
CA SER A 6 -4.44 -5.15 9.18
C SER A 6 -3.14 -5.40 9.95
N THR A 7 -3.06 -6.50 10.68
CA THR A 7 -1.84 -6.89 11.42
C THR A 7 -0.77 -7.49 10.50
N HIS A 8 -1.05 -7.63 9.21
CA HIS A 8 -0.16 -8.28 8.25
C HIS A 8 0.76 -7.24 7.61
N LEU A 9 2.05 -7.38 7.88
CA LEU A 9 3.11 -6.60 7.25
C LEU A 9 3.34 -7.10 5.83
N ILE A 10 3.30 -6.18 4.87
CA ILE A 10 3.61 -6.44 3.46
C ILE A 10 4.96 -5.79 3.17
N GLU A 11 5.94 -6.61 2.78
CA GLU A 11 7.22 -6.13 2.27
C GLU A 11 7.10 -5.82 0.78
N VAL A 12 7.58 -4.63 0.40
CA VAL A 12 7.59 -4.16 -0.99
C VAL A 12 8.99 -3.70 -1.38
N ASP A 13 9.41 -4.09 -2.58
CA ASP A 13 10.58 -3.56 -3.26
C ASP A 13 10.09 -2.64 -4.38
N ALA A 14 10.18 -1.33 -4.14
CA ALA A 14 9.57 -0.31 -4.96
C ALA A 14 10.59 0.30 -5.93
N GLN A 15 10.17 0.47 -7.17
CA GLN A 15 10.94 1.16 -8.21
C GLN A 15 10.20 2.41 -8.65
N ASN A 16 10.89 3.55 -8.68
CA ASN A 16 10.31 4.86 -8.97
C ASN A 16 9.40 4.84 -10.22
N GLY A 17 8.14 5.26 -10.04
CA GLY A 17 7.16 5.36 -11.12
C GLY A 17 6.57 4.04 -11.62
N ILE A 18 7.03 2.89 -11.15
CA ILE A 18 6.49 1.58 -11.53
C ILE A 18 5.37 1.19 -10.56
N PRO A 19 4.11 1.07 -11.03
CA PRO A 19 3.01 0.66 -10.18
C PRO A 19 3.23 -0.74 -9.60
N ILE A 20 2.86 -0.91 -8.33
CA ILE A 20 2.93 -2.15 -7.58
C ILE A 20 1.52 -2.58 -7.24
N GLU A 21 1.22 -3.87 -7.49
CA GLU A 21 -0.02 -4.50 -7.07
C GLU A 21 0.15 -5.09 -5.66
N VAL A 22 -0.55 -4.51 -4.68
CA VAL A 22 -0.61 -5.03 -3.31
C VAL A 22 -1.86 -5.88 -3.17
N ARG A 23 -1.72 -7.20 -3.38
CA ARG A 23 -2.82 -8.15 -3.19
C ARG A 23 -3.11 -8.39 -1.72
N HIS A 24 -4.38 -8.42 -1.34
CA HIS A 24 -4.79 -8.67 0.03
C HIS A 24 -6.08 -9.49 0.12
N GLY A 25 -6.23 -10.23 1.20
CA GLY A 25 -7.40 -11.10 1.46
C GLY A 25 -8.50 -10.46 2.31
N MET A 26 -8.52 -9.13 2.43
CA MET A 26 -9.41 -8.44 3.40
C MET A 26 -10.90 -8.52 3.04
N GLY A 27 -11.24 -8.80 1.76
CA GLY A 27 -12.62 -8.94 1.31
C GLY A 27 -13.46 -7.66 1.40
N ARG A 28 -12.82 -6.51 1.65
CA ARG A 28 -13.41 -5.17 1.78
C ARG A 28 -12.43 -4.12 1.27
N GLN A 29 -12.94 -2.91 1.01
CA GLN A 29 -12.13 -1.79 0.54
C GLN A 29 -10.99 -1.46 1.51
N VAL A 30 -9.85 -1.10 0.95
CA VAL A 30 -8.74 -0.52 1.68
C VAL A 30 -8.97 1.00 1.77
N GLY A 31 -9.12 1.51 2.99
CA GLY A 31 -9.27 2.94 3.25
C GLY A 31 -7.94 3.70 3.25
N GLY A 32 -6.81 2.99 3.31
CA GLY A 32 -5.48 3.57 3.23
C GLY A 32 -4.37 2.59 3.57
N TRP A 33 -3.15 3.10 3.70
CA TRP A 33 -1.98 2.32 4.11
C TRP A 33 -1.10 3.15 5.02
N LEU A 34 -0.28 2.46 5.81
CA LEU A 34 0.75 3.08 6.63
C LEU A 34 2.10 2.44 6.28
N VAL A 35 3.08 3.27 5.95
CA VAL A 35 4.48 2.84 5.84
C VAL A 35 5.06 2.81 7.26
N VAL A 36 5.42 1.62 7.73
CA VAL A 36 5.98 1.44 9.08
C VAL A 36 7.51 1.45 9.10
N TRP A 37 8.13 1.25 7.94
CA TRP A 37 9.58 1.31 7.75
C TRP A 37 9.90 1.47 6.26
N GLN A 38 10.98 2.19 5.95
CA GLN A 38 11.59 2.27 4.62
C GLN A 38 13.10 2.50 4.72
N ASP A 39 13.90 2.00 3.76
CA ASP A 39 15.37 2.16 3.75
C ASP A 39 15.89 3.39 3.00
N ALA A 40 15.04 4.06 2.22
CA ALA A 40 15.37 5.29 1.52
C ALA A 40 14.16 6.24 1.46
N PRO A 41 14.37 7.55 1.21
CA PRO A 41 13.28 8.50 1.04
C PRO A 41 12.38 8.15 -0.16
N GLY A 42 11.09 8.26 0.05
CA GLY A 42 10.07 7.98 -0.96
C GLY A 42 8.68 8.04 -0.35
N ALA A 43 7.68 8.00 -1.20
CA ALA A 43 6.28 7.90 -0.82
C ALA A 43 5.55 6.98 -1.81
N PHE A 44 4.35 6.57 -1.44
CA PHE A 44 3.38 5.95 -2.34
C PHE A 44 2.22 6.91 -2.57
N TYR A 45 1.62 6.84 -3.75
CA TYR A 45 0.30 7.38 -4.01
C TYR A 45 -0.57 6.29 -4.67
N ALA A 46 -1.89 6.36 -4.48
CA ALA A 46 -2.80 5.44 -5.13
C ALA A 46 -2.84 5.74 -6.63
N THR A 47 -2.61 4.73 -7.47
CA THR A 47 -2.63 4.92 -8.94
C THR A 47 -4.01 5.35 -9.43
N ASN A 48 -5.07 4.82 -8.82
CA ASN A 48 -6.45 5.24 -9.02
C ASN A 48 -7.19 5.19 -7.66
N PRO A 49 -7.42 6.33 -6.99
CA PRO A 49 -8.00 6.35 -5.64
C PRO A 49 -9.47 5.91 -5.61
N ASP A 50 -10.17 5.92 -6.75
CA ASP A 50 -11.58 5.52 -6.86
C ASP A 50 -11.76 4.07 -7.32
N ALA A 51 -10.65 3.34 -7.55
CA ALA A 51 -10.72 1.94 -7.95
C ALA A 51 -11.19 1.05 -6.80
N ASP A 52 -11.95 0.01 -7.14
CA ASP A 52 -12.32 -1.04 -6.19
C ASP A 52 -11.06 -1.75 -5.68
N SER A 53 -10.75 -1.50 -4.41
CA SER A 53 -9.61 -2.04 -3.69
C SER A 53 -9.98 -3.22 -2.79
N SER A 54 -11.06 -3.96 -3.07
CA SER A 54 -11.49 -5.09 -2.24
C SER A 54 -10.59 -6.32 -2.33
N ARG A 55 -9.77 -6.41 -3.40
CA ARG A 55 -8.87 -7.53 -3.69
C ARG A 55 -7.40 -7.12 -3.82
N ALA A 56 -7.15 -5.94 -4.35
CA ALA A 56 -5.81 -5.41 -4.54
C ALA A 56 -5.81 -3.88 -4.46
N LEU A 57 -4.74 -3.33 -3.93
CA LEU A 57 -4.44 -1.90 -3.94
C LEU A 57 -3.29 -1.64 -4.92
N MET A 58 -3.48 -0.71 -5.85
CA MET A 58 -2.43 -0.27 -6.77
C MET A 58 -1.74 0.98 -6.23
N LEU A 59 -0.45 0.88 -5.96
CA LEU A 59 0.38 1.97 -5.46
C LEU A 59 1.48 2.30 -6.46
N THR A 60 1.70 3.59 -6.70
CA THR A 60 2.86 4.04 -7.47
C THR A 60 3.85 4.74 -6.53
N PRO A 61 5.12 4.32 -6.49
CA PRO A 61 6.14 4.93 -5.66
C PRO A 61 6.75 6.18 -6.33
N THR A 62 7.17 7.14 -5.52
CA THR A 62 7.86 8.37 -5.97
C THR A 62 9.39 8.26 -5.94
N GLY A 63 9.92 7.11 -5.56
CA GLY A 63 11.34 6.80 -5.44
C GLY A 63 11.59 5.30 -5.49
N SER A 64 12.85 4.89 -5.43
CA SER A 64 13.23 3.47 -5.35
C SER A 64 13.68 3.14 -3.93
N PHE A 65 12.97 2.24 -3.26
CA PHE A 65 13.18 1.92 -1.84
C PHE A 65 12.53 0.58 -1.49
N ARG A 66 12.99 -0.05 -0.41
CA ARG A 66 12.24 -1.14 0.24
C ARG A 66 11.40 -0.56 1.36
N ALA A 67 10.17 -1.03 1.49
CA ALA A 67 9.28 -0.63 2.56
C ALA A 67 8.52 -1.80 3.17
N ARG A 68 8.06 -1.58 4.40
CA ARG A 68 7.04 -2.40 5.07
C ARG A 68 5.79 -1.57 5.21
N ILE A 69 4.67 -2.08 4.72
CA ILE A 69 3.38 -1.42 4.79
C ILE A 69 2.35 -2.28 5.53
N VAL A 70 1.38 -1.62 6.15
CA VAL A 70 0.14 -2.24 6.63
C VAL A 70 -1.05 -1.59 5.96
N LEU A 71 -2.08 -2.39 5.67
CA LEU A 71 -3.32 -1.91 5.05
C LEU A 71 -4.34 -1.52 6.13
N LEU A 72 -5.09 -0.45 5.84
CA LEU A 72 -6.14 0.08 6.69
C LEU A 72 -7.49 -0.12 6.00
N SER A 73 -8.51 -0.46 6.75
CA SER A 73 -9.91 -0.53 6.27
C SER A 73 -10.83 0.41 7.01
#